data_AF-A0A8T3A961-F1
#
_entry.id   AF-A0A8T3A961-F1
#
_cell.length_a   1.000
_cell.length_b   1.000
_cell.length_c   1.000
_cell.angle_alpha   90.00
_cell.angle_beta   90.00
_cell.angle_gamma   90.00
#
_symmetry.space_group_name_H-M   'P 1'
#
loop_
_entity.id
_entity.type
_entity.pdbx_description
1 polymer ?
#
loop_
_entity_poly.entity_id
_entity_poly.type
_entity_poly.pdbx_seq_one_letter_code
_entity_poly.pdbx_strand_id
1 'polypeptide(L)' 'MTKELWAYNTTYKRSTKVTPYSLVFRVEAILPLEVELPSLRVEIQNDLTQEQNVRLGMEELDTLDEVRLQAQQNLKIY' A
#
# COMPACT_ATOMS: atom_id res chain seq x y z
N MET A 1 -14.47 -11.52 -5.64
CA MET A 1 -13.89 -11.32 -4.29
C MET A 1 -15.05 -11.16 -3.32
N THR A 2 -15.09 -11.90 -2.21
CA THR A 2 -16.21 -11.82 -1.24
C THR A 2 -15.96 -10.72 -0.20
N LYS A 3 -17.03 -10.18 0.39
CA LYS A 3 -16.97 -9.16 1.44
C LYS A 3 -16.13 -9.59 2.64
N GLU A 4 -16.15 -10.88 3.01
CA GLU A 4 -15.33 -11.40 4.11
C GLU A 4 -13.84 -11.33 3.77
N LEU A 5 -13.47 -11.68 2.54
CA LEU A 5 -12.08 -11.66 2.09
C LEU A 5 -11.55 -10.23 2.00
N TRP A 6 -12.35 -9.29 1.49
CA TRP A 6 -11.99 -7.88 1.44
C TRP A 6 -11.74 -7.33 2.85
N ALA A 7 -12.70 -7.51 3.76
CA ALA A 7 -12.57 -7.08 5.14
C ALA A 7 -11.34 -7.70 5.82
N TYR A 8 -11.07 -8.99 5.59
CA TYR A 8 -9.87 -9.63 6.14
C TYR A 8 -8.58 -8.99 5.64
N ASN A 9 -8.51 -8.64 4.35
CA ASN A 9 -7.33 -8.08 3.70
C ASN A 9 -7.10 -6.60 4.02
N THR A 10 -8.15 -5.81 4.24
CA THR A 10 -8.02 -4.38 4.54
C THR A 10 -8.03 -4.07 6.03
N THR A 11 -8.30 -5.05 6.90
CA THR A 11 -8.28 -4.87 8.36
C THR A 11 -6.86 -5.01 8.91
N TYR A 12 -6.46 -4.03 9.73
CA TYR A 12 -5.20 -4.01 10.45
C TYR A 12 -4.98 -5.28 11.30
N LYS A 13 -3.81 -5.91 11.18
CA LYS A 13 -3.45 -7.06 12.01
C LYS A 13 -2.46 -6.63 13.08
N ARG A 14 -2.80 -6.89 14.33
CA ARG A 14 -1.91 -6.59 15.48
C ARG A 14 -0.60 -7.39 15.45
N SER A 15 -0.60 -8.59 14.88
CA SER A 15 0.58 -9.47 14.78
C SER A 15 1.64 -8.92 13.82
N THR A 16 1.24 -8.46 12.64
CA THR A 16 2.16 -7.90 11.62
C THR A 16 2.24 -6.38 11.67
N LYS A 17 1.38 -5.73 12.45
CA LYS A 17 1.22 -4.28 12.55
C LYS A 17 0.88 -3.58 11.24
N VAL A 18 0.35 -4.30 10.27
CA VAL A 18 -0.04 -3.82 8.93
C VAL A 18 -1.29 -4.55 8.44
N THR A 19 -1.89 -4.11 7.33
CA THR A 19 -2.99 -4.85 6.68
C THR A 19 -2.44 -5.98 5.81
N PRO A 20 -3.13 -7.12 5.66
CA PRO A 20 -2.67 -8.17 4.75
C PRO A 20 -2.59 -7.71 3.30
N TYR A 21 -3.41 -6.73 2.90
CA TYR A 21 -3.33 -6.11 1.58
C TYR A 21 -2.00 -5.39 1.37
N SER A 22 -1.57 -4.56 2.32
CA SER A 22 -0.29 -3.84 2.21
C SER A 22 0.93 -4.77 2.26
N LEU A 23 0.82 -5.97 2.82
CA LEU A 23 1.89 -6.97 2.70
C LEU A 23 2.09 -7.48 1.27
N VAL A 24 1.02 -7.61 0.49
CA VAL A 24 1.07 -8.17 -0.87
C VAL A 24 1.36 -7.07 -1.89
N PHE A 25 0.63 -5.97 -1.79
CA PHE A 25 0.66 -4.87 -2.77
C PHE A 25 1.59 -3.73 -2.36
N ARG A 26 2.18 -3.79 -1.16
CA ARG A 26 3.10 -2.78 -0.59
C ARG A 26 2.47 -1.39 -0.36
N VAL A 27 1.19 -1.24 -0.65
CA VAL A 27 0.39 -0.03 -0.42
C VAL A 27 -0.89 -0.37 0.33
N GLU A 28 -1.42 0.57 1.11
CA GLU A 28 -2.72 0.38 1.76
C GLU A 28 -3.86 0.42 0.75
N ALA A 29 -4.86 -0.45 0.92
CA ALA A 29 -6.03 -0.46 0.04
C ALA A 29 -6.77 0.89 0.11
N ILE A 30 -7.35 1.32 -1.02
CA ILE A 30 -8.36 2.37 -1.01
C ILE A 30 -9.68 1.73 -0.60
N LEU A 31 -10.26 2.19 0.51
CA LEU A 31 -11.50 1.65 1.03
C LEU A 31 -12.68 2.16 0.19
N PRO A 32 -13.75 1.37 0.02
CA PRO A 32 -14.97 1.85 -0.64
C PRO A 32 -15.50 3.15 -0.05
N LEU A 33 -15.41 3.32 1.27
CA LEU A 33 -15.81 4.55 1.96
C LEU A 33 -14.98 5.77 1.55
N GLU A 34 -13.69 5.60 1.23
CA GLU A 34 -12.83 6.70 0.76
C GLU A 34 -13.19 7.15 -0.66
N VAL A 35 -13.89 6.29 -1.42
CA VAL A 35 -14.40 6.63 -2.76
C VAL A 35 -15.77 7.29 -2.63
N GLU A 36 -16.64 6.77 -1.75
CA GLU A 36 -17.96 7.36 -1.47
C GLU A 36 -17.85 8.73 -0.80
N LEU A 37 -16.90 8.89 0.12
CA LEU A 37 -16.50 10.15 0.74
C LEU A 37 -15.10 10.48 0.22
N PRO A 38 -15.00 11.31 -0.85
CA PRO A 38 -13.74 11.56 -1.55
C PRO A 38 -12.63 11.92 -0.56
N SER A 39 -11.77 10.94 -0.27
CA SER A 39 -10.66 11.15 0.64
C SER A 39 -9.54 11.86 -0.11
N LEU A 40 -8.64 12.50 0.64
CA LEU A 40 -7.47 13.15 0.05
C LEU A 40 -6.64 12.20 -0.82
N ARG A 41 -6.59 10.91 -0.46
CA ARG A 41 -5.89 9.88 -1.25
C ARG A 41 -6.53 9.69 -2.62
N VAL A 42 -7.86 9.66 -2.66
CA VAL A 42 -8.63 9.50 -3.90
C VAL A 42 -8.53 10.76 -4.76
N GLU A 43 -8.57 11.94 -4.14
CA GLU A 43 -8.42 13.22 -4.84
C GLU A 43 -7.05 13.34 -5.50
N ILE A 44 -5.96 13.08 -4.76
CA ILE A 44 -4.60 13.04 -5.31
C ILE A 44 -4.51 12.03 -6.45
N GLN A 45 -5.10 10.84 -6.31
CA GLN A 45 -5.07 9.81 -7.34
C GLN A 45 -5.82 10.22 -8.62
N ASN A 46 -6.92 10.95 -8.48
CA ASN A 46 -7.73 11.44 -9.60
C ASN A 46 -7.07 12.61 -10.34
N ASP A 47 -6.27 13.41 -9.64
CA ASP A 47 -5.51 14.52 -10.23
C ASP A 47 -4.28 14.06 -11.04
N LEU A 48 -3.84 12.81 -10.84
CA LEU A 48 -2.72 12.23 -11.58
C LEU A 48 -3.14 11.74 -12.96
N THR A 49 -2.38 12.12 -13.99
CA THR A 49 -2.48 11.46 -15.29
C THR A 49 -1.95 10.03 -15.21
N GLN A 50 -2.38 9.18 -16.15
CA GLN A 50 -1.88 7.80 -16.22
C GLN A 50 -0.34 7.73 -16.31
N GLU A 51 0.28 8.64 -17.08
CA GLU A 51 1.74 8.73 -17.21
C GLU A 51 2.42 9.13 -15.90
N GLN A 52 1.85 10.10 -15.17
CA GLN A 52 2.36 10.51 -13.87
C GLN A 52 2.23 9.37 -12.84
N ASN A 53 1.10 8.67 -12.83
CA ASN A 53 0.87 7.54 -11.95
C ASN A 53 1.86 6.40 -12.19
N VAL A 54 2.11 6.05 -13.46
CA VAL A 54 3.13 5.04 -13.82
C VAL A 54 4.52 5.48 -13.38
N ARG A 55 4.89 6.76 -13.61
CA ARG A 55 6.20 7.28 -13.20
C ARG A 55 6.38 7.23 -11.68
N LEU A 56 5.40 7.69 -10.91
CA LEU A 56 5.44 7.64 -9.45
C LEU A 56 5.53 6.19 -8.94
N GLY A 57 4.80 5.26 -9.55
CA GLY A 57 4.90 3.85 -9.23
C GLY A 57 6.27 3.23 -9.52
N MET A 58 6.97 3.69 -10.58
CA MET A 58 8.34 3.29 -10.86
C MET A 58 9.33 3.84 -9.83
N GLU A 59 9.21 5.13 -9.49
CA GLU A 59 10.05 5.77 -8.45
C GLU A 59 9.88 5.06 -7.10
N GLU A 60 8.64 4.74 -6.71
CA GLU A 60 8.35 4.00 -5.49
C GLU A 60 8.99 2.60 -5.54
N LEU A 61 8.94 1.91 -6.69
CA LEU A 61 9.62 0.62 -6.88
C LEU A 61 11.14 0.71 -6.74
N ASP A 62 11.77 1.75 -7.26
CA ASP A 62 13.22 1.93 -7.19
C ASP A 62 13.67 2.11 -5.73
N THR A 63 12.89 2.81 -4.91
CA THR A 63 13.17 2.97 -3.47
C THR A 63 12.97 1.69 -2.66
N LEU A 64 12.20 0.71 -3.16
CA LEU A 64 11.91 -0.52 -2.43
C LEU A 64 13.15 -1.38 -2.21
N ASP A 65 14.15 -1.32 -3.09
CA ASP A 65 15.37 -2.10 -2.92
C ASP A 65 16.22 -1.59 -1.74
N GLU A 66 16.21 -0.28 -1.48
CA GLU A 66 16.85 0.31 -0.30
C GLU A 66 16.14 -0.13 0.99
N VAL A 67 14.80 -0.08 1.00
CA VAL A 67 13.98 -0.54 2.14
C VAL A 67 14.21 -2.03 2.41
N ARG A 68 14.32 -2.86 1.36
CA ARG A 68 14.63 -4.29 1.48
C ARG A 68 16.02 -4.52 2.04
N LEU A 69 17.02 -3.78 1.57
CA LEU A 69 18.39 -3.88 2.07
C LEU A 69 18.44 -3.51 3.56
N GLN A 70 17.77 -2.45 3.97
CA GLN A 70 17.70 -2.03 5.37
C GLN A 70 17.00 -3.09 6.23
N ALA A 71 15.88 -3.66 5.76
CA ALA A 71 15.21 -4.75 6.46
C ALA A 71 16.11 -6.01 6.60
N GLN A 72 16.88 -6.36 5.56
CA GLN A 72 17.85 -7.45 5.61
C GLN A 72 19.00 -7.18 6.59
N GLN A 73 19.48 -5.94 6.66
CA GLN A 73 20.49 -5.55 7.65
C GLN A 73 19.94 -5.64 9.07
N ASN A 74 18.72 -5.16 9.31
CA ASN A 74 18.04 -5.24 10.60
C ASN A 74 17.86 -6.70 11.05
N LEU A 75 17.54 -7.62 10.13
CA LEU A 75 17.44 -9.05 10.45
C LEU A 75 18.76 -9.70 10.83
N LYS A 76 19.90 -9.20 10.32
CA LYS A 76 21.24 -9.72 10.67
C LYS A 76 21.74 -9.23 12.04
N ILE A 77 21.05 -8.26 12.65
CA ILE A 77 21.41 -7.69 13.95
C ILE A 77 20.77 -8.47 15.12
N TYR A 78 19.91 -9.45 14.83
CA TYR A 78 19.34 -10.40 15.78
C TYR A 78 19.95 -11.80 15.61
#